data_AF-A0A929GS09-F1
#
_entry.id   AF-A0A929GS09-F1
#
_cell.length_a   1.000
_cell.length_b   1.000
_cell.length_c   1.000
_cell.angle_alpha   90.00
_cell.angle_beta   90.00
_cell.angle_gamma   90.00
#
_symmetry.space_group_name_H-M   'P 1'
#
loop_
_entity.id
_entity.type
_entity.pdbx_description
1 polymer ?
#
loop_
_entity_poly.entity_id
_entity_poly.type
_entity_poly.pdbx_seq_one_letter_code
_entity_poly.pdbx_strand_id
1 'polypeptide(L)'
;MKRIGLIFGIVCFLLFVGLFGFGQQKIRKVVIDAGHGGKDPGATGKHSKEKNIVLAIALKTGYYIEKNLPDVEVIYTRKTDKFVELHRRAEIANNNKADLFISIHCNANPSSKPYGTETYIMGLHKTQANLEVAKKENAVILKEENYADMYEGFDPNQDEDYITLTLFQNAYLEQSTILAS
;
A
#
# COMPACT_ATOMS: atom_id res chain seq x y z
N MET A 1 20.31 -44.72 -29.77
CA MET A 1 18.88 -44.32 -29.83
C MET A 1 18.27 -44.02 -28.46
N LYS A 2 18.40 -44.89 -27.44
CA LYS A 2 17.76 -44.69 -26.11
C LYS A 2 18.20 -43.40 -25.36
N ARG A 3 19.48 -42.99 -25.47
CA ARG A 3 20.00 -41.76 -24.83
C ARG A 3 19.49 -40.46 -25.48
N ILE A 4 19.21 -40.47 -26.78
CA ILE A 4 18.72 -39.30 -27.52
C ILE A 4 17.24 -39.05 -27.17
N GLY A 5 16.44 -40.12 -27.04
CA GLY A 5 15.04 -40.02 -26.60
C GLY A 5 14.90 -39.49 -25.17
N LEU A 6 15.85 -39.83 -24.27
CA LEU A 6 15.86 -39.32 -22.90
C LEU A 6 16.19 -37.82 -22.83
N ILE A 7 17.18 -37.37 -23.60
CA ILE A 7 17.54 -35.94 -23.67
C ILE A 7 16.39 -35.14 -24.29
N PHE A 8 15.77 -35.65 -25.35
CA PHE A 8 14.61 -35.00 -25.97
C PHE A 8 13.41 -34.92 -25.01
N GLY A 9 13.16 -35.97 -24.22
CA GLY A 9 12.13 -35.97 -23.18
C GLY A 9 12.38 -34.94 -22.08
N ILE A 10 13.63 -34.79 -21.62
CA ILE A 10 14.01 -33.79 -20.60
C ILE A 10 13.87 -32.37 -21.15
N VAL A 11 14.29 -32.11 -22.39
CA VAL A 11 14.16 -30.79 -23.04
C VAL A 11 12.68 -30.45 -23.26
N CYS A 12 11.86 -31.39 -23.71
CA CYS A 12 10.41 -31.19 -23.83
C CYS A 12 9.74 -30.95 -22.47
N PHE A 13 10.16 -31.63 -21.40
CA PHE A 13 9.63 -31.41 -20.06
C PHE A 13 10.01 -30.02 -19.51
N LEU A 14 11.26 -29.59 -19.71
CA LEU A 14 11.72 -28.25 -19.31
C LEU A 14 11.01 -27.13 -20.09
N LEU A 15 10.76 -27.33 -21.40
CA LEU A 15 9.96 -26.42 -22.21
C LEU A 15 8.49 -26.40 -21.80
N PHE A 16 7.94 -27.54 -21.37
CA PHE A 16 6.56 -27.63 -20.90
C PHE A 16 6.38 -26.94 -19.53
N VAL A 17 7.32 -27.09 -18.61
CA VAL A 17 7.30 -26.39 -17.30
C VAL A 17 7.48 -24.88 -17.48
N GLY A 18 8.28 -24.44 -18.46
CA GLY A 18 8.46 -23.02 -18.78
C GLY A 18 7.21 -22.30 -19.31
N LEU A 19 6.21 -23.05 -19.82
CA LEU A 19 4.97 -22.49 -20.36
C LEU A 19 3.88 -22.22 -19.29
N PHE A 20 4.02 -22.77 -18.08
CA PHE A 20 3.02 -22.60 -16.99
C PHE A 20 3.33 -21.45 -16.02
N GLY A 21 4.34 -20.62 -16.31
CA GLY A 21 5.01 -19.79 -15.29
C GLY A 21 4.65 -18.31 -15.18
N PHE A 22 3.70 -17.77 -15.94
CA PHE A 22 3.28 -16.35 -15.80
C PHE A 22 1.78 -16.23 -15.56
N GLY A 23 1.32 -16.76 -14.43
CA GLY A 23 0.00 -16.41 -13.91
C GLY A 23 0.01 -14.97 -13.43
N GLN A 24 -0.93 -14.15 -13.89
CA GLN A 24 -1.21 -12.84 -13.32
C GLN A 24 -1.40 -13.01 -11.81
N GLN A 25 -0.60 -12.31 -10.99
CA GLN A 25 -0.71 -12.32 -9.53
C GLN A 25 -2.15 -11.95 -9.15
N LYS A 26 -2.92 -12.96 -8.71
CA LYS A 26 -4.32 -12.78 -8.31
C LYS A 26 -4.33 -12.18 -6.92
N ILE A 27 -4.93 -11.01 -6.76
CA ILE A 27 -5.15 -10.40 -5.45
C ILE A 27 -6.10 -11.29 -4.65
N ARG A 28 -5.65 -11.76 -3.48
CA ARG A 28 -6.41 -12.59 -2.53
C ARG A 28 -6.54 -11.91 -1.18
N LYS A 29 -5.64 -11.01 -0.81
CA LYS A 29 -5.66 -10.27 0.45
C LYS A 29 -5.47 -8.78 0.23
N VAL A 30 -6.46 -8.00 0.65
CA VAL A 30 -6.43 -6.54 0.58
C VAL A 30 -6.44 -5.98 1.99
N VAL A 31 -5.46 -5.14 2.29
CA VAL A 31 -5.50 -4.29 3.49
C VAL A 31 -6.05 -2.93 3.12
N ILE A 32 -7.09 -2.51 3.84
CA ILE A 32 -7.67 -1.18 3.73
C ILE A 32 -7.28 -0.38 4.97
N ASP A 33 -6.53 0.68 4.75
CA ASP A 33 -6.13 1.63 5.76
C ASP A 33 -7.03 2.87 5.74
N ALA A 34 -7.72 3.11 6.85
CA ALA A 34 -8.43 4.36 7.06
C ALA A 34 -7.48 5.37 7.71
N GLY A 35 -7.09 6.43 6.98
CA GLY A 35 -6.21 7.49 7.45
C GLY A 35 -6.57 8.03 8.84
N HIS A 36 -5.57 8.45 9.63
CA HIS A 36 -5.74 9.08 10.94
C HIS A 36 -6.53 8.22 11.96
N GLY A 37 -7.24 8.84 12.91
CA GLY A 37 -8.12 8.18 13.88
C GLY A 37 -7.83 8.55 15.34
N GLY A 38 -8.82 8.41 16.22
CA GLY A 38 -8.68 8.71 17.65
C GLY A 38 -8.21 10.14 17.91
N LYS A 39 -7.01 10.29 18.50
CA LYS A 39 -6.36 11.57 18.82
C LYS A 39 -5.94 12.37 17.59
N ASP A 40 -5.90 11.74 16.42
CA ASP A 40 -5.51 12.40 15.18
C ASP A 40 -6.74 12.62 14.28
N PRO A 41 -7.22 13.88 14.13
CA PRO A 41 -8.39 14.17 13.31
C PRO A 41 -8.14 14.17 11.80
N GLY A 42 -6.88 14.24 11.37
CA GLY A 42 -6.50 14.59 10.00
C GLY A 42 -6.92 16.01 9.63
N ALA A 43 -7.09 16.26 8.34
CA ALA A 43 -7.63 17.52 7.84
C ALA A 43 -9.01 17.82 8.44
N THR A 44 -9.20 19.07 8.86
CA THR A 44 -10.45 19.54 9.47
C THR A 44 -11.09 20.58 8.56
N GLY A 45 -12.28 20.26 8.05
CA GLY A 45 -13.14 21.19 7.34
C GLY A 45 -14.03 21.98 8.30
N LYS A 46 -14.90 22.82 7.74
CA LYS A 46 -15.83 23.66 8.53
C LYS A 46 -16.71 22.86 9.49
N HIS A 47 -17.15 21.66 9.07
CA HIS A 47 -18.04 20.79 9.82
C HIS A 47 -17.64 19.31 9.77
N SER A 48 -16.44 19.00 9.27
CA SER A 48 -16.01 17.63 9.01
C SER A 48 -14.57 17.39 9.48
N LYS A 49 -14.27 16.14 9.83
CA LYS A 49 -12.93 15.65 10.14
C LYS A 49 -12.63 14.51 9.20
N GLU A 50 -11.46 14.55 8.58
CA GLU A 50 -10.97 13.53 7.66
C GLU A 50 -11.12 12.13 8.24
N LYS A 51 -10.68 11.91 9.49
CA LYS A 51 -10.74 10.59 10.15
C LYS A 51 -12.11 9.91 10.11
N ASN A 52 -13.20 10.68 10.12
CA ASN A 52 -14.58 10.19 10.11
C ASN A 52 -15.01 9.84 8.69
N ILE A 53 -14.67 10.70 7.73
CA ILE A 53 -14.98 10.51 6.31
C ILE A 53 -14.25 9.28 5.79
N VAL A 54 -12.95 9.20 6.01
CA VAL A 54 -12.12 8.11 5.49
C VAL A 54 -12.47 6.77 6.12
N LEU A 55 -12.89 6.73 7.39
CA LEU A 55 -13.41 5.52 8.03
C LEU A 55 -14.70 5.03 7.34
N ALA A 56 -15.64 5.94 7.09
CA ALA A 56 -16.89 5.59 6.43
C ALA A 56 -16.66 5.09 4.99
N ILE A 57 -15.71 5.70 4.26
CA ILE A 57 -15.32 5.25 2.92
C ILE A 57 -14.64 3.88 2.99
N ALA A 58 -13.65 3.69 3.87
CA ALA A 58 -12.94 2.43 4.03
C ALA A 58 -13.87 1.25 4.31
N LEU A 59 -14.83 1.41 5.23
CA LEU A 59 -15.83 0.37 5.54
C LEU A 59 -16.73 0.05 4.34
N LYS A 60 -17.12 1.07 3.55
CA LYS A 60 -17.90 0.85 2.32
C LYS A 60 -17.07 0.16 1.24
N THR A 61 -15.82 0.56 1.05
CA THR A 61 -14.90 -0.06 0.09
C THR A 61 -14.72 -1.54 0.41
N GLY A 62 -14.42 -1.87 1.66
CA GLY A 62 -14.25 -3.26 2.05
C GLY A 62 -15.54 -4.07 1.96
N TYR A 63 -16.70 -3.50 2.33
CA TYR A 63 -18.00 -4.14 2.08
C TYR A 63 -18.22 -4.46 0.60
N TYR A 64 -17.89 -3.54 -0.31
CA TYR A 64 -18.03 -3.80 -1.75
C TYR A 64 -17.04 -4.85 -2.25
N ILE A 65 -15.82 -4.91 -1.73
CA ILE A 65 -14.86 -5.96 -2.06
C ILE A 65 -15.41 -7.31 -1.57
N GLU A 66 -15.76 -7.44 -0.29
CA GLU A 66 -16.30 -8.68 0.30
C GLU A 66 -17.55 -9.17 -0.46
N LYS A 67 -18.43 -8.24 -0.86
CA LYS A 67 -19.67 -8.56 -1.58
C LYS A 67 -19.45 -9.02 -3.02
N ASN A 68 -18.53 -8.39 -3.76
CA ASN A 68 -18.38 -8.63 -5.20
C ASN A 68 -17.22 -9.58 -5.52
N LEU A 69 -16.28 -9.76 -4.59
CA LEU A 69 -15.07 -10.58 -4.73
C LEU A 69 -14.96 -11.52 -3.51
N PRO A 70 -15.81 -12.56 -3.41
CA PRO A 70 -15.86 -13.45 -2.23
C PRO A 70 -14.57 -14.24 -1.98
N ASP A 71 -13.71 -14.30 -3.01
CA ASP A 71 -12.39 -14.92 -2.99
C ASP A 71 -11.29 -14.03 -2.36
N VAL A 72 -11.62 -12.77 -2.03
CA VAL A 72 -10.69 -11.76 -1.52
C VAL A 72 -10.97 -11.51 -0.04
N GLU A 73 -9.95 -11.74 0.79
CA GLU A 73 -9.94 -11.41 2.21
C GLU A 73 -9.67 -9.91 2.39
N VAL A 74 -10.55 -9.22 3.13
CA VAL A 74 -10.39 -7.80 3.47
C VAL A 74 -9.97 -7.64 4.92
N ILE A 75 -8.86 -6.94 5.12
CA ILE A 75 -8.27 -6.67 6.44
C ILE A 75 -8.25 -5.16 6.63
N TYR A 76 -8.66 -4.67 7.79
CA TYR A 76 -8.70 -3.23 8.08
C TYR A 76 -7.64 -2.87 9.11
N THR A 77 -6.92 -1.76 8.92
CA THR A 77 -6.05 -1.23 9.98
C THR A 77 -6.88 -0.77 11.19
N ARG A 78 -8.06 -0.19 10.92
CA ARG A 78 -9.09 0.13 11.93
C ARG A 78 -10.50 0.03 11.35
N LYS A 79 -11.44 -0.43 12.19
CA LYS A 79 -12.89 -0.43 11.91
C LYS A 79 -13.68 0.56 12.77
N THR A 80 -12.99 1.26 13.66
CA THR A 80 -13.57 2.23 14.62
C THR A 80 -12.70 3.49 14.67
N ASP A 81 -13.14 4.50 15.42
CA ASP A 81 -12.38 5.73 15.66
C ASP A 81 -11.27 5.50 16.71
N LYS A 82 -10.24 4.75 16.32
CA LYS A 82 -9.01 4.54 17.09
C LYS A 82 -7.81 5.06 16.33
N PHE A 83 -6.81 5.55 17.06
CA PHE A 83 -5.52 5.90 16.48
C PHE A 83 -4.73 4.62 16.19
N VAL A 84 -4.15 4.51 14.99
CA VAL A 84 -3.23 3.44 14.60
C VAL A 84 -1.98 4.12 14.05
N GLU A 85 -0.85 3.79 14.66
CA GLU A 85 0.48 4.30 14.33
C GLU A 85 0.88 3.89 12.90
N LEU A 86 1.63 4.74 12.20
CA LEU A 86 1.98 4.53 10.79
C LEU A 86 2.78 3.25 10.59
N HIS A 87 3.76 2.98 11.46
CA HIS A 87 4.53 1.75 11.38
C HIS A 87 3.64 0.50 11.60
N ARG A 88 2.66 0.58 12.51
CA ARG A 88 1.68 -0.50 12.74
C ARG A 88 0.78 -0.76 11.53
N ARG A 89 0.42 0.27 10.76
CA ARG A 89 -0.37 0.09 9.52
C ARG A 89 0.40 -0.75 8.50
N ALA A 90 1.67 -0.43 8.28
CA ALA A 90 2.56 -1.18 7.39
C ALA A 90 2.80 -2.61 7.90
N GLU A 91 3.02 -2.77 9.20
CA GLU A 91 3.19 -4.08 9.82
C GLU A 91 1.96 -4.97 9.68
N ILE A 92 0.73 -4.44 9.82
CA ILE A 92 -0.50 -5.19 9.57
C ILE A 92 -0.50 -5.77 8.15
N ALA A 93 -0.07 -4.99 7.15
CA ALA A 93 0.04 -5.46 5.78
C ALA A 93 1.08 -6.56 5.60
N ASN A 94 2.28 -6.34 6.14
CA ASN A 94 3.40 -7.27 6.04
C ASN A 94 3.11 -8.61 6.75
N ASN A 95 2.57 -8.55 7.98
CA ASN A 95 2.26 -9.73 8.79
C ASN A 95 1.16 -10.59 8.16
N ASN A 96 0.19 -9.96 7.48
CA ASN A 96 -0.88 -10.67 6.79
C ASN A 96 -0.51 -11.11 5.37
N LYS A 97 0.68 -10.72 4.89
CA LYS A 97 1.16 -10.94 3.51
C LYS A 97 0.13 -10.42 2.50
N ALA A 98 -0.29 -9.18 2.69
CA ALA A 98 -1.27 -8.55 1.82
C ALA A 98 -0.73 -8.42 0.40
N ASP A 99 -1.57 -8.70 -0.60
CA ASP A 99 -1.22 -8.53 -2.01
C ASP A 99 -1.42 -7.06 -2.45
N LEU A 100 -2.32 -6.35 -1.75
CA LEU A 100 -2.63 -4.95 -2.01
C LEU A 100 -2.87 -4.20 -0.70
N PHE A 101 -2.29 -3.01 -0.61
CA PHE A 101 -2.54 -2.05 0.46
C PHE A 101 -3.19 -0.79 -0.11
N ILE A 102 -4.37 -0.44 0.38
CA ILE A 102 -5.14 0.74 -0.02
C ILE A 102 -5.25 1.67 1.17
N SER A 103 -4.60 2.83 1.14
CA SER A 103 -4.80 3.87 2.15
C SER A 103 -5.72 4.97 1.64
N ILE A 104 -6.69 5.35 2.47
CA ILE A 104 -7.75 6.30 2.11
C ILE A 104 -7.60 7.55 2.97
N HIS A 105 -7.44 8.68 2.30
CA HIS A 105 -7.24 10.02 2.87
C HIS A 105 -8.16 11.04 2.21
N CYS A 106 -8.30 12.22 2.82
CA CYS A 106 -8.96 13.39 2.26
C CYS A 106 -7.98 14.56 2.28
N ASN A 107 -7.47 14.92 1.11
CA ASN A 107 -6.59 16.06 0.94
C ASN A 107 -7.24 17.38 1.43
N ALA A 108 -6.39 18.35 1.75
CA ALA A 108 -6.82 19.68 2.13
C ALA A 108 -5.81 20.72 1.64
N ASN A 109 -6.34 21.86 1.22
CA ASN A 109 -5.59 23.00 0.69
C ASN A 109 -6.10 24.30 1.34
N PRO A 110 -5.24 25.29 1.63
CA PRO A 110 -5.68 26.60 2.11
C PRO A 110 -6.65 27.32 1.17
N SER A 111 -6.49 27.10 -0.14
CA SER A 111 -7.41 27.57 -1.17
C SER A 111 -8.55 26.58 -1.36
N SER A 112 -9.79 27.07 -1.45
CA SER A 112 -10.95 26.24 -1.78
C SER A 112 -11.10 25.97 -3.29
N LYS A 113 -10.18 26.46 -4.12
CA LYS A 113 -10.23 26.30 -5.59
C LYS A 113 -9.93 24.87 -6.05
N PRO A 114 -8.92 24.15 -5.51
CA PRO A 114 -8.65 22.77 -5.91
C PRO A 114 -9.69 21.81 -5.31
N TYR A 115 -10.24 20.92 -6.14
CA TYR A 115 -11.15 19.85 -5.73
C TYR A 115 -11.02 18.68 -6.71
N GLY A 116 -11.32 17.46 -6.25
CA GLY A 116 -11.22 16.25 -7.07
C GLY A 116 -10.77 15.04 -6.26
N THR A 117 -10.45 13.97 -6.99
CA THR A 117 -9.87 12.74 -6.45
C THR A 117 -8.49 12.54 -7.05
N GLU A 118 -7.55 12.07 -6.24
CA GLU A 118 -6.17 11.81 -6.64
C GLU A 118 -5.78 10.43 -6.10
N THR A 119 -5.03 9.66 -6.89
CA THR A 119 -4.45 8.38 -6.48
C THR A 119 -2.94 8.51 -6.50
N TYR A 120 -2.30 8.16 -5.39
CA TYR A 120 -0.84 8.17 -5.28
C TYR A 120 -0.33 6.74 -5.25
N ILE A 121 0.77 6.51 -5.97
CA ILE A 121 1.56 5.28 -5.90
C ILE A 121 2.96 5.63 -5.42
N MET A 122 3.62 4.68 -4.78
CA MET A 122 5.00 4.85 -4.37
C MET A 122 5.90 4.84 -5.63
N GLY A 123 6.38 6.01 -6.04
CA GLY A 123 7.24 6.18 -7.21
C GLY A 123 8.72 6.27 -6.86
N LEU A 124 9.59 5.94 -7.84
CA LEU A 124 11.06 5.99 -7.73
C LEU A 124 11.62 7.40 -7.57
N HIS A 125 10.86 8.42 -7.96
CA HIS A 125 11.24 9.83 -7.82
C HIS A 125 10.25 10.57 -6.93
N LYS A 126 10.78 11.21 -5.90
CA LYS A 126 10.07 12.20 -5.10
C LYS A 126 9.90 13.46 -5.96
N THR A 127 8.83 13.52 -6.75
CA THR A 127 8.38 14.83 -7.23
C THR A 127 8.09 15.70 -6.01
N GLN A 128 8.31 17.02 -6.10
CA GLN A 128 8.08 17.94 -4.98
C GLN A 128 6.66 17.79 -4.41
N ALA A 129 5.67 17.58 -5.27
CA ALA A 129 4.28 17.34 -4.88
C ALA A 129 4.09 16.04 -4.06
N ASN A 130 4.67 14.93 -4.51
CA ASN A 130 4.60 13.66 -3.76
C ASN A 130 5.29 13.77 -2.40
N LEU A 131 6.39 14.52 -2.33
CA LEU A 131 7.10 14.76 -1.08
C LEU A 131 6.28 15.57 -0.09
N GLU A 132 5.57 16.60 -0.55
CA GLU A 132 4.73 17.42 0.32
C GLU A 132 3.53 16.64 0.88
N VAL A 133 2.89 15.82 0.05
CA VAL A 133 1.82 14.91 0.50
C VAL A 133 2.36 13.90 1.51
N ALA A 134 3.47 13.23 1.20
CA ALA A 134 4.08 12.27 2.12
C ALA A 134 4.46 12.92 3.45
N LYS A 135 5.02 14.13 3.45
CA LYS A 135 5.35 14.88 4.68
C LYS A 135 4.10 15.21 5.50
N LYS A 136 3.02 15.61 4.84
CA LYS A 136 1.76 15.96 5.51
C LYS A 136 1.13 14.74 6.17
N GLU A 137 1.04 13.62 5.45
CA GLU A 137 0.47 12.39 5.99
C GLU A 137 1.37 11.75 7.06
N ASN A 138 2.70 11.86 6.90
CA ASN A 138 3.66 11.36 7.88
C ASN A 138 3.88 12.29 9.08
N ALA A 139 3.30 13.50 9.11
CA ALA A 139 3.43 14.41 10.26
C ALA A 139 2.84 13.80 11.56
N VAL A 140 2.02 12.76 11.41
CA VAL A 140 1.45 11.96 12.51
C VAL A 140 2.50 11.20 13.32
N ILE A 141 3.68 10.93 12.78
CA ILE A 141 4.79 10.27 13.51
C ILE A 141 5.09 10.99 14.83
N LEU A 142 4.99 12.32 14.84
CA LEU A 142 5.20 13.14 16.04
C LEU A 142 4.15 12.94 17.14
N LYS A 143 3.07 12.21 16.85
CA LYS A 143 2.00 11.85 17.79
C LYS A 143 2.12 10.41 18.28
N GLU A 144 3.08 9.64 17.80
CA GLU A 144 3.35 8.25 18.23
C GLU A 144 4.15 8.24 19.54
N GLU A 145 3.92 7.23 20.37
CA GLU A 145 4.75 7.03 21.56
C GLU A 145 6.08 6.40 21.14
N ASN A 146 7.22 6.88 21.66
CA ASN A 146 8.57 6.39 21.33
C ASN A 146 8.98 6.51 19.84
N TYR A 147 8.55 7.57 19.14
CA TYR A 147 8.89 7.78 17.73
C TYR A 147 10.40 7.88 17.45
N ALA A 148 11.23 8.29 18.42
CA ALA A 148 12.68 8.36 18.24
C ALA A 148 13.29 6.95 18.06
N ASP A 149 12.96 6.04 18.97
CA ASP A 149 13.54 4.68 18.98
C ASP A 149 13.06 3.80 17.81
N MET A 150 11.82 4.02 17.33
CA MET A 150 11.18 3.18 16.31
C MET A 150 11.64 3.48 14.88
N TYR A 151 12.09 4.71 14.61
CA TYR A 151 12.42 5.18 13.26
C TYR A 151 13.93 5.41 13.05
N GLU A 152 14.75 5.30 14.10
CA GLU A 152 16.22 5.46 14.05
C GLU A 152 16.97 4.32 13.33
N GLY A 153 16.29 3.22 12.95
CA GLY A 153 16.91 2.06 12.33
C GLY A 153 17.00 2.08 10.79
N PHE A 154 16.35 3.04 10.11
CA PHE A 154 16.35 3.16 8.65
C PHE A 154 17.02 4.47 8.25
N ASP A 155 18.25 4.39 7.73
CA ASP A 155 18.99 5.56 7.24
C ASP A 155 18.94 5.60 5.71
N PRO A 156 18.06 6.43 5.11
CA PRO A 156 17.95 6.54 3.65
C PRO A 156 19.21 7.16 2.99
N ASN A 157 20.22 7.55 3.77
CA ASN A 157 21.52 7.98 3.28
C ASN A 157 22.55 6.84 3.23
N GLN A 158 22.22 5.63 3.70
CA GLN A 158 23.04 4.43 3.48
C GLN A 158 22.70 3.83 2.11
N ASP A 159 23.74 3.50 1.35
CA ASP A 159 23.59 3.08 -0.05
C ASP A 159 22.80 1.76 -0.16
N GLU A 160 22.99 0.81 0.74
CA GLU A 160 22.35 -0.50 0.70
C GLU A 160 20.84 -0.45 0.96
N ASP A 161 20.43 0.32 1.96
CA ASP A 161 19.02 0.52 2.33
C ASP A 161 18.28 1.30 1.24
N TYR A 162 18.95 2.31 0.66
CA TYR A 162 18.44 3.07 -0.47
C TYR A 162 18.27 2.20 -1.72
N ILE A 163 19.27 1.39 -2.06
CA ILE A 163 19.22 0.46 -3.21
C ILE A 163 18.09 -0.55 -3.00
N THR A 164 18.01 -1.15 -1.81
CA THR A 164 16.98 -2.15 -1.49
C THR A 164 15.58 -1.56 -1.62
N LEU A 165 15.33 -0.40 -1.01
CA LEU A 165 14.05 0.30 -1.13
C LEU A 165 13.70 0.61 -2.59
N THR A 166 14.67 1.10 -3.35
CA THR A 166 14.48 1.44 -4.78
C THR A 166 14.15 0.21 -5.61
N LEU A 167 14.81 -0.94 -5.36
CA LEU A 167 14.51 -2.20 -6.03
C LEU A 167 13.11 -2.70 -5.69
N PHE A 168 12.71 -2.64 -4.42
CA PHE A 168 11.35 -2.98 -4.00
C PHE A 168 10.30 -2.08 -4.66
N GLN A 169 10.51 -0.77 -4.68
CA GLN A 169 9.61 0.18 -5.36
C GLN A 169 9.51 -0.12 -6.86
N ASN A 170 10.63 -0.38 -7.52
CA ASN A 170 10.67 -0.66 -8.95
C ASN A 170 9.90 -1.95 -9.28
N ALA A 171 10.09 -3.00 -8.48
CA ALA A 171 9.46 -4.31 -8.69
C ALA A 171 7.91 -4.28 -8.65
N TYR A 172 7.31 -3.31 -7.94
CA TYR A 172 5.86 -3.18 -7.76
C TYR A 172 5.25 -1.94 -8.44
N LEU A 173 6.05 -1.13 -9.11
CA LEU A 173 5.60 0.14 -9.69
C LEU A 173 4.58 -0.08 -10.81
N GLU A 174 4.80 -1.07 -11.67
CA GLU A 174 3.92 -1.38 -12.79
C GLU A 174 2.54 -1.82 -12.30
N GLN A 175 2.50 -2.75 -11.34
CA GLN A 175 1.27 -3.27 -10.74
C GLN A 175 0.50 -2.16 -10.01
N SER A 176 1.22 -1.29 -9.29
CA SER A 176 0.61 -0.13 -8.64
C SER A 176 0.00 0.84 -9.66
N THR A 177 0.69 1.06 -10.78
CA THR A 177 0.21 1.94 -11.86
C THR A 177 -1.06 1.38 -12.51
N ILE A 178 -1.10 0.07 -12.81
CA ILE A 178 -2.27 -0.60 -13.39
C ILE A 178 -3.48 -0.52 -12.45
N LEU A 179 -3.26 -0.64 -11.13
CA LEU A 179 -4.35 -0.58 -10.15
C LEU A 179 -4.82 0.86 -9.88
N ALA A 180 -3.95 1.85 -10.06
CA ALA A 180 -4.24 3.25 -9.79
C ALA A 180 -4.82 4.03 -11.00
N SER A 181 -4.70 3.48 -12.21
CA SER A 181 -5.13 4.10 -13.47
C SER A 181 -6.64 4.04 -13.73
#